data_AF-A0A9P9LP08-F1
#
_entry.id   AF-A0A9P9LP08-F1
#
_cell.length_a   1.000
_cell.length_b   1.000
_cell.length_c   1.000
_cell.angle_alpha   90.00
_cell.angle_beta   90.00
_cell.angle_gamma   90.00
#
_symmetry.space_group_name_H-M   'P 1'
#
loop_
_entity.id
_entity.type
_entity.pdbx_description
1 polymer ?
#
loop_
_entity_poly.entity_id
_entity_poly.type
_entity_poly.pdbx_seq_one_letter_code
_entity_poly.pdbx_strand_id
1 'polypeptide(L)'
;MVESEGCALFGGLIDPVVFEKLVTQYDKVQSRSGNNAFMHSYFSSHLSYLMGGAIRIVEFRGKNTNPISIAAQDNMLHVDNTPFKEEYKVLLNWRRGQVKGPCGQNVTFLPWTHKGNRAVQLDEEGQPWSSERDSLFVSQDALEGLFDFQRNTKELFRPSHPSQIVDIERLALEGDRLAKWRDTVMGAPSPMIHKFNENLLLSETDFSNPDNLTDRLAAVMDYDKHCNLQMILYNDGREEIRRPGRKIIGEMKKDAIISRLQPWTSELRSGSFSAHDLVEPKILRVMCDAIAALAKNLAQGDGSEENMTLERVVGQQKIFMSLSRLMMDLGEAIVRCKGIEAFVATSLFLFWSSEEIYSHLRESDQLAFRSMLVVFLRNYVATVLLVESSFAS
;
A
#
# COMPACT_ATOMS: atom_id res chain seq x y z
N MET A 1 -2.16 0.23 -29.40
CA MET A 1 -1.97 -0.83 -28.40
C MET A 1 -2.26 -0.38 -26.97
N VAL A 2 -1.72 0.72 -26.42
CA VAL A 2 -2.20 1.20 -25.10
C VAL A 2 -3.69 1.58 -25.17
N GLU A 3 -4.10 2.35 -26.18
CA GLU A 3 -5.51 2.69 -26.37
C GLU A 3 -6.38 1.48 -26.73
N SER A 4 -5.81 0.51 -27.44
CA SER A 4 -6.49 -0.71 -27.85
C SER A 4 -6.46 -1.74 -26.72
N GLU A 5 -5.33 -2.38 -26.44
CA GLU A 5 -5.18 -3.49 -25.50
C GLU A 5 -4.96 -3.11 -24.02
N GLY A 6 -4.69 -1.84 -23.72
CA GLY A 6 -4.44 -1.38 -22.35
C GLY A 6 -3.00 -1.54 -21.87
N CYS A 7 -2.11 -2.11 -22.70
CA CYS A 7 -0.70 -2.31 -22.39
C CYS A 7 0.18 -2.15 -23.65
N ALA A 8 1.45 -1.79 -23.46
CA ALA A 8 2.49 -1.86 -24.49
C ALA A 8 3.85 -2.15 -23.85
N LEU A 9 4.67 -2.99 -24.51
CA LEU A 9 6.04 -3.29 -24.10
C LEU A 9 7.03 -2.71 -25.11
N PHE A 10 8.04 -2.01 -24.59
CA PHE A 10 9.13 -1.46 -25.38
C PHE A 10 10.45 -2.10 -24.95
N GLY A 11 11.20 -2.67 -25.90
CA GLY A 11 12.53 -3.23 -25.66
C GLY A 11 13.64 -2.31 -26.20
N GLY A 12 14.83 -2.36 -25.60
CA GLY A 12 16.03 -1.67 -26.13
C GLY A 12 16.01 -0.14 -26.04
N LEU A 13 15.09 0.44 -25.27
CA LEU A 13 14.96 1.90 -25.14
C LEU A 13 16.16 2.58 -24.45
N ILE A 14 16.91 1.85 -23.63
CA ILE A 14 17.99 2.39 -22.81
C ILE A 14 19.26 1.60 -23.09
N ASP A 15 20.35 2.32 -23.39
CA ASP A 15 21.67 1.74 -23.55
C ASP A 15 22.11 1.00 -22.26
N PRO A 16 22.53 -0.27 -22.33
CA PRO A 16 22.90 -1.06 -21.15
C PRO A 16 24.00 -0.43 -20.30
N VAL A 17 25.00 0.20 -20.92
CA VAL A 17 26.14 0.80 -20.21
C VAL A 17 25.72 2.07 -19.47
N VAL A 18 24.87 2.89 -20.10
CA VAL A 18 24.27 4.07 -19.46
C VAL A 18 23.37 3.64 -18.30
N PHE A 19 22.57 2.60 -18.50
CA PHE A 19 21.67 2.10 -17.46
C PHE A 19 22.41 1.48 -16.27
N GLU A 20 23.49 0.74 -16.50
CA GLU A 20 24.30 0.15 -15.44
C GLU A 20 24.98 1.23 -14.57
N LYS A 21 25.42 2.34 -15.18
CA LYS A 21 25.91 3.52 -14.46
C LYS A 21 24.82 4.14 -13.59
N LEU A 22 23.61 4.29 -14.12
CA LEU A 22 22.45 4.80 -13.38
C LEU A 22 22.13 3.90 -12.17
N VAL A 23 22.07 2.58 -12.35
CA VAL A 23 21.81 1.62 -11.25
C VAL A 23 22.91 1.70 -10.19
N THR A 24 24.18 1.81 -10.59
CA THR A 24 25.30 1.92 -9.65
C THR A 24 25.25 3.24 -8.86
N GLN A 25 24.85 4.33 -9.50
CA GLN A 25 24.64 5.61 -8.82
C GLN A 25 23.43 5.55 -7.88
N TYR A 26 22.34 4.94 -8.33
CA TYR A 26 21.14 4.73 -7.52
C TYR A 26 21.45 3.95 -6.25
N ASP A 27 22.16 2.82 -6.33
CA ASP A 27 22.55 2.04 -5.15
C ASP A 27 23.40 2.84 -4.17
N LYS A 28 24.34 3.67 -4.68
CA LYS A 28 25.18 4.54 -3.84
C LYS A 28 24.36 5.64 -3.15
N VAL A 29 23.37 6.20 -3.84
CA VAL A 29 22.45 7.20 -3.27
C VAL A 29 21.55 6.53 -2.25
N GLN A 30 21.00 5.37 -2.55
CA GLN A 30 20.15 4.60 -1.64
C GLN A 30 20.91 4.20 -0.36
N SER A 31 22.16 3.75 -0.48
CA SER A 31 23.00 3.39 0.68
C SER A 31 23.38 4.57 1.57
N ARG A 32 23.41 5.80 1.02
CA ARG A 32 23.82 7.02 1.75
C ARG A 32 22.65 7.82 2.29
N SER A 33 21.53 7.83 1.57
CA SER A 33 20.43 8.78 1.76
C SER A 33 19.11 8.11 2.15
N GLY A 34 19.05 6.78 2.14
CA GLY A 34 17.78 6.07 2.27
C GLY A 34 16.81 6.40 1.13
N ASN A 35 15.50 6.43 1.43
CA ASN A 35 14.39 6.58 0.47
C ASN A 35 14.25 7.98 -0.18
N ASN A 36 15.25 8.86 -0.09
CA ASN A 36 15.23 10.16 -0.78
C ASN A 36 15.51 9.97 -2.28
N ALA A 37 14.51 9.50 -3.01
CA ALA A 37 14.60 9.15 -4.42
C ALA A 37 14.79 10.39 -5.32
N PHE A 38 15.85 10.39 -6.12
CA PHE A 38 16.04 11.35 -7.22
C PHE A 38 15.64 10.67 -8.54
N MET A 39 14.65 11.23 -9.23
CA MET A 39 14.35 10.83 -10.60
C MET A 39 15.20 11.66 -11.57
N HIS A 40 15.96 10.98 -12.42
CA HIS A 40 16.79 11.65 -13.43
C HIS A 40 15.91 12.31 -14.51
N SER A 41 16.15 13.57 -14.82
CA SER A 41 15.35 14.41 -15.75
C SER A 41 15.13 13.80 -17.13
N TYR A 42 16.10 13.03 -17.63
CA TYR A 42 15.99 12.31 -18.90
C TYR A 42 14.83 11.31 -18.94
N PHE A 43 14.51 10.67 -17.81
CA PHE A 43 13.41 9.71 -17.74
C PHE A 43 12.06 10.41 -17.93
N SER A 44 11.87 11.54 -17.25
CA SER A 44 10.67 12.38 -17.37
C SER A 44 10.49 12.95 -18.78
N SER A 45 11.57 13.45 -19.38
CA SER A 45 11.53 14.01 -20.75
C SER A 45 11.24 12.95 -21.80
N HIS A 46 11.80 11.75 -21.67
CA HIS A 46 11.55 10.66 -22.61
C HIS A 46 10.12 10.12 -22.49
N LEU A 47 9.59 9.96 -21.27
CA LEU A 47 8.19 9.58 -21.06
C LEU A 47 7.22 10.64 -21.58
N SER A 48 7.50 11.92 -21.34
CA SER A 48 6.69 13.04 -21.87
C SER A 48 6.65 13.01 -23.40
N TYR A 49 7.80 12.75 -24.05
CA TYR A 49 7.89 12.58 -25.49
C TYR A 49 7.09 11.39 -26.00
N LEU A 50 7.23 10.21 -25.38
CA LEU A 50 6.50 8.99 -25.74
C LEU A 50 4.99 9.12 -25.54
N MET A 51 4.55 9.85 -24.52
CA MET A 51 3.15 10.11 -24.22
C MET A 51 2.57 11.29 -25.02
N GLY A 52 3.39 11.98 -25.84
CA GLY A 52 2.95 13.04 -26.73
C GLY A 52 2.50 14.32 -26.03
N GLY A 53 2.90 14.55 -24.78
CA GLY A 53 2.40 15.68 -24.01
C GLY A 53 3.06 15.88 -22.65
N ALA A 54 2.67 16.96 -21.96
CA ALA A 54 3.12 17.23 -20.61
C ALA A 54 2.60 16.14 -19.66
N ILE A 55 3.51 15.52 -18.92
CA ILE A 55 3.18 14.51 -17.91
C ILE A 55 3.41 15.07 -16.51
N ARG A 56 2.55 14.66 -15.57
CA ARG A 56 2.80 14.82 -14.14
C ARG A 56 3.13 13.47 -13.55
N ILE A 57 4.29 13.37 -12.92
CA ILE A 57 4.66 12.15 -12.21
C ILE A 57 3.94 12.15 -10.87
N VAL A 58 2.95 11.27 -10.75
CA VAL A 58 2.20 11.06 -9.51
C VAL A 58 3.01 10.23 -8.53
N GLU A 59 3.81 9.28 -9.04
CA GLU A 59 4.56 8.35 -8.22
C GLU A 59 5.76 7.72 -8.95
N PHE A 60 6.83 7.46 -8.19
CA PHE A 60 7.95 6.63 -8.62
C PHE A 60 8.38 5.72 -7.46
N ARG A 61 8.49 4.42 -7.72
CA ARG A 61 8.85 3.41 -6.71
C ARG A 61 9.87 2.44 -7.28
N GLY A 62 10.91 2.14 -6.49
CA GLY A 62 11.82 1.03 -6.74
C GLY A 62 11.45 -0.13 -5.81
N LYS A 63 11.13 -1.30 -6.36
CA LYS A 63 10.89 -2.52 -5.59
C LYS A 63 12.09 -3.46 -5.76
N ASN A 64 12.73 -3.83 -4.65
CA ASN A 64 13.76 -4.86 -4.58
C ASN A 64 13.37 -5.92 -3.56
N THR A 65 12.25 -6.60 -3.81
CA THR A 65 11.69 -7.63 -2.93
C THR A 65 11.20 -8.80 -3.77
N ASN A 66 11.39 -10.02 -3.26
CA ASN A 66 10.70 -11.19 -3.81
C ASN A 66 9.21 -11.11 -3.44
N PRO A 67 8.28 -11.56 -4.30
CA PRO A 67 6.87 -11.60 -3.94
C PRO A 67 6.69 -12.50 -2.71
N ILE A 68 6.19 -11.93 -1.61
CA ILE A 68 5.99 -12.61 -0.33
C ILE A 68 4.88 -13.68 -0.45
N SER A 69 3.84 -13.40 -1.23
CA SER A 69 2.75 -14.33 -1.54
C SER A 69 1.92 -13.83 -2.74
N ILE A 70 1.33 -14.73 -3.52
CA ILE A 70 0.36 -14.37 -4.57
C ILE A 70 -0.91 -13.70 -4.01
N ALA A 71 -1.20 -13.91 -2.72
CA ALA A 71 -2.40 -13.40 -2.04
C ALA A 71 -2.21 -12.00 -1.42
N ALA A 72 -1.00 -11.42 -1.49
CA ALA A 72 -0.80 -10.03 -1.08
C ALA A 72 -1.52 -9.08 -2.06
N GLN A 73 -2.08 -7.97 -1.57
CA GLN A 73 -2.86 -7.01 -2.38
C GLN A 73 -2.17 -6.65 -3.72
N ASP A 74 -0.88 -6.33 -3.65
CA ASP A 74 -0.05 -5.94 -4.79
C ASP A 74 0.21 -7.08 -5.82
N ASN A 75 -0.09 -8.33 -5.47
CA ASN A 75 0.14 -9.52 -6.29
C ASN A 75 -1.16 -10.19 -6.77
N MET A 76 -2.32 -9.71 -6.31
CA MET A 76 -3.64 -10.15 -6.79
C MET A 76 -4.03 -9.45 -8.09
N LEU A 77 -5.08 -9.93 -8.78
CA LEU A 77 -5.68 -9.14 -9.87
C LEU A 77 -6.36 -7.91 -9.28
N HIS A 78 -5.87 -6.75 -9.71
CA HIS A 78 -6.39 -5.48 -9.27
C HIS A 78 -6.25 -4.41 -10.35
N VAL A 79 -7.07 -3.37 -10.24
CA VAL A 79 -6.85 -2.12 -10.97
C VAL A 79 -6.01 -1.23 -10.06
N ASP A 80 -4.92 -0.62 -10.54
CA ASP A 80 -4.09 0.29 -9.73
C ASP A 80 -4.65 1.73 -9.66
N ASN A 81 -5.27 2.18 -10.74
CA ASN A 81 -5.70 3.58 -10.89
C ASN A 81 -6.98 3.89 -10.12
N THR A 82 -7.11 5.13 -9.67
CA THR A 82 -8.40 5.68 -9.23
C THR A 82 -9.37 5.80 -10.42
N PRO A 83 -10.68 5.53 -10.25
CA PRO A 83 -11.67 5.73 -11.33
C PRO A 83 -11.89 7.22 -11.67
N PHE A 84 -11.27 8.13 -10.91
CA PHE A 84 -11.47 9.57 -11.00
C PHE A 84 -10.36 10.31 -11.75
N LYS A 85 -9.28 9.62 -12.12
CA LYS A 85 -8.15 10.20 -12.85
C LYS A 85 -7.61 9.24 -13.88
N GLU A 86 -7.13 9.82 -14.97
CA GLU A 86 -6.36 9.09 -15.95
C GLU A 86 -4.90 9.01 -15.49
N GLU A 87 -4.48 7.81 -15.08
CA GLU A 87 -3.12 7.53 -14.62
C GLU A 87 -2.51 6.44 -15.50
N TYR A 88 -1.22 6.56 -15.81
CA TYR A 88 -0.48 5.57 -16.59
C TYR A 88 0.63 5.00 -15.72
N LYS A 89 0.66 3.67 -15.60
CA LYS A 89 1.71 2.96 -14.84
C LYS A 89 2.84 2.54 -15.77
N VAL A 90 4.03 3.08 -15.50
CA VAL A 90 5.26 2.70 -16.21
C VAL A 90 6.08 1.81 -15.28
N LEU A 91 6.41 0.60 -15.76
CA LEU A 91 7.18 -0.37 -15.00
C LEU A 91 8.51 -0.66 -15.67
N LEU A 92 9.58 -0.40 -14.95
CA LEU A 92 10.94 -0.69 -15.38
C LEU A 92 11.47 -1.89 -14.59
N ASN A 93 11.82 -2.95 -15.31
CA ASN A 93 12.30 -4.20 -14.74
C ASN A 93 13.77 -4.40 -15.13
N TRP A 94 14.67 -4.59 -14.16
CA TRP A 94 16.08 -4.90 -14.43
C TRP A 94 16.67 -5.95 -13.49
N ARG A 95 17.79 -6.56 -13.92
CA ARG A 95 18.70 -7.33 -13.08
C ARG A 95 20.14 -6.91 -13.42
N ARG A 96 20.96 -6.59 -12.42
CA ARG A 96 22.35 -6.14 -12.65
C ARG A 96 23.11 -7.20 -13.45
N GLY A 97 23.74 -6.79 -14.55
CA GLY A 97 24.60 -7.63 -15.39
C GLY A 97 23.87 -8.78 -16.12
N GLN A 98 22.54 -8.81 -16.16
CA GLN A 98 21.78 -9.90 -16.79
C GLN A 98 20.59 -9.38 -17.59
N VAL A 99 20.26 -10.06 -18.69
CA VAL A 99 18.97 -9.91 -19.36
C VAL A 99 17.89 -10.41 -18.41
N LYS A 100 16.91 -9.57 -18.09
CA LYS A 100 15.76 -9.97 -17.26
C LYS A 100 14.66 -10.52 -18.17
N GLY A 101 14.45 -11.84 -18.08
CA GLY A 101 13.25 -12.48 -18.62
C GLY A 101 12.08 -12.43 -17.63
N PRO A 102 10.96 -13.07 -17.95
CA PRO A 102 9.81 -13.13 -17.07
C PRO A 102 10.15 -13.72 -15.68
N CYS A 103 10.05 -12.95 -14.58
CA CYS A 103 10.15 -13.41 -13.17
C CYS A 103 8.86 -13.12 -12.36
N GLY A 104 8.75 -13.55 -11.09
CA GLY A 104 7.50 -13.46 -10.30
C GLY A 104 6.87 -12.08 -10.07
N GLN A 105 7.48 -10.99 -10.55
CA GLN A 105 6.93 -9.63 -10.58
C GLN A 105 6.63 -9.12 -12.00
N ASN A 106 6.62 -9.97 -13.03
CA ASN A 106 6.13 -9.48 -14.33
C ASN A 106 4.65 -9.21 -14.22
N VAL A 107 4.24 -8.12 -14.83
CA VAL A 107 2.83 -7.83 -15.02
C VAL A 107 2.29 -8.80 -16.05
N THR A 108 1.26 -9.50 -15.62
CA THR A 108 0.32 -10.17 -16.52
C THR A 108 -0.93 -9.31 -16.49
N PHE A 109 -1.58 -9.11 -17.64
CA PHE A 109 -2.73 -8.23 -17.73
C PHE A 109 -3.88 -8.95 -18.43
N LEU A 110 -5.09 -8.46 -18.19
CA LEU A 110 -6.27 -8.82 -18.96
C LEU A 110 -6.43 -7.77 -20.06
N PRO A 111 -6.32 -8.15 -21.35
CA PRO A 111 -6.52 -7.20 -22.43
C PRO A 111 -7.90 -6.53 -22.36
N TRP A 112 -7.97 -5.27 -22.80
CA TRP A 112 -9.21 -4.48 -22.95
C TRP A 112 -9.89 -4.03 -21.65
N THR A 113 -9.47 -4.54 -20.49
CA THR A 113 -10.13 -4.24 -19.21
C THR A 113 -9.82 -2.84 -18.69
N HIS A 114 -8.83 -2.12 -19.24
CA HIS A 114 -8.56 -0.70 -18.95
C HIS A 114 -9.67 0.23 -19.43
N LYS A 115 -10.60 -0.24 -20.26
CA LYS A 115 -11.82 0.49 -20.64
C LYS A 115 -12.91 0.41 -19.58
N GLY A 116 -12.79 -0.53 -18.64
CA GLY A 116 -13.67 -0.65 -17.49
C GLY A 116 -13.16 0.23 -16.35
N ASN A 117 -14.09 0.75 -15.55
CA ASN A 117 -13.77 1.49 -14.33
C ASN A 117 -14.09 0.66 -13.09
N ARG A 118 -13.42 0.96 -11.98
CA ARG A 118 -13.83 0.49 -10.65
C ARG A 118 -15.26 0.95 -10.37
N ALA A 119 -15.97 0.23 -9.49
CA ALA A 119 -17.30 0.65 -9.06
C ALA A 119 -17.23 2.05 -8.43
N VAL A 120 -18.05 2.97 -8.95
CA VAL A 120 -18.26 4.31 -8.39
C VAL A 120 -19.63 4.34 -7.73
N GLN A 121 -19.63 4.70 -6.45
CA GLN A 121 -20.79 4.83 -5.58
C GLN A 121 -21.04 6.30 -5.27
N LEU A 122 -22.20 6.62 -4.71
CA LEU A 122 -22.53 7.97 -4.22
C LEU A 122 -22.65 7.92 -2.69
N ASP A 123 -22.17 8.96 -2.00
CA ASP A 123 -22.41 9.13 -0.56
C ASP A 123 -23.77 9.82 -0.30
N GLU A 124 -24.06 10.09 0.97
CA GLU A 124 -25.34 10.69 1.41
C GLU A 124 -25.54 12.10 0.82
N GLU A 125 -24.45 12.81 0.53
CA GLU A 125 -24.42 14.12 -0.12
C GLU A 125 -24.39 14.04 -1.65
N GLY A 126 -24.43 12.83 -2.23
CA GLY A 126 -24.39 12.60 -3.67
C GLY A 126 -23.02 12.78 -4.31
N GLN A 127 -21.94 12.83 -3.52
CA GLN A 127 -20.57 12.89 -4.03
C GLN A 127 -20.08 11.49 -4.43
N PRO A 128 -19.41 11.37 -5.59
CA PRO A 128 -18.90 10.09 -6.06
C PRO A 128 -17.67 9.64 -5.26
N TRP A 129 -17.68 8.36 -4.87
CA TRP A 129 -16.59 7.68 -4.17
C TRP A 129 -16.44 6.22 -4.64
N SER A 130 -15.32 5.60 -4.32
CA SER A 130 -15.00 4.19 -4.57
C SER A 130 -14.16 3.66 -3.41
N SER A 131 -14.02 2.35 -3.21
CA SER A 131 -13.12 1.81 -2.18
C SER A 131 -11.90 1.10 -2.79
N GLU A 132 -10.85 0.93 -2.01
CA GLU A 132 -9.74 0.04 -2.41
C GLU A 132 -10.22 -1.40 -2.66
N ARG A 133 -11.27 -1.86 -1.97
CA ARG A 133 -11.86 -3.17 -2.22
C ARG A 133 -12.47 -3.27 -3.62
N ASP A 134 -13.06 -2.20 -4.13
CA ASP A 134 -13.64 -2.15 -5.49
C ASP A 134 -12.57 -2.23 -6.59
N SER A 135 -11.29 -2.22 -6.20
CA SER A 135 -10.16 -2.46 -7.10
C SER A 135 -9.73 -3.92 -7.17
N LEU A 136 -10.21 -4.78 -6.25
CA LEU A 136 -9.76 -6.15 -6.06
C LEU A 136 -10.83 -7.15 -6.53
N PHE A 137 -10.44 -8.08 -7.39
CA PHE A 137 -11.33 -9.12 -7.91
C PHE A 137 -11.17 -10.41 -7.10
N VAL A 138 -11.74 -10.41 -5.89
CA VAL A 138 -11.56 -11.45 -4.87
C VAL A 138 -12.73 -12.43 -4.76
N SER A 139 -13.79 -12.27 -5.57
CA SER A 139 -14.95 -13.17 -5.59
C SER A 139 -15.22 -13.71 -6.99
N GLN A 140 -15.90 -14.86 -7.04
CA GLN A 140 -16.32 -15.49 -8.29
C GLN A 140 -17.15 -14.51 -9.14
N ASP A 141 -18.18 -13.88 -8.56
CA ASP A 141 -19.03 -12.92 -9.27
C ASP A 141 -18.24 -11.73 -9.82
N ALA A 142 -17.26 -11.20 -9.07
CA ALA A 142 -16.43 -10.08 -9.53
C ALA A 142 -15.53 -10.49 -10.69
N LEU A 143 -14.97 -11.70 -10.67
CA LEU A 143 -14.16 -12.24 -11.76
C LEU A 143 -15.02 -12.56 -13.00
N GLU A 144 -16.19 -13.16 -12.83
CA GLU A 144 -17.12 -13.45 -13.91
C GLU A 144 -17.57 -12.17 -14.61
N GLY A 145 -17.97 -11.15 -13.83
CA GLY A 145 -18.34 -9.84 -14.36
C GLY A 145 -17.20 -9.16 -15.13
N LEU A 146 -15.95 -9.30 -14.67
CA LEU A 146 -14.79 -8.77 -15.39
C LEU A 146 -14.55 -9.52 -16.73
N PHE A 147 -14.74 -10.83 -16.75
CA PHE A 147 -14.58 -11.62 -17.97
C PHE A 147 -15.72 -11.39 -18.97
N ASP A 148 -16.95 -11.21 -18.50
CA ASP A 148 -18.07 -10.77 -19.34
C ASP A 148 -17.78 -9.41 -19.96
N PHE A 149 -17.30 -8.45 -19.16
CA PHE A 149 -16.89 -7.14 -19.64
C PHE A 149 -15.81 -7.24 -20.73
N GLN A 150 -14.77 -8.04 -20.51
CA GLN A 150 -13.71 -8.25 -21.49
C GLN A 150 -14.25 -8.81 -22.81
N ARG A 151 -15.11 -9.84 -22.77
CA ARG A 151 -15.72 -10.45 -23.97
C ARG A 151 -16.51 -9.41 -24.77
N ASN A 152 -17.36 -8.64 -24.09
CA ASN A 152 -18.19 -7.61 -24.73
C ASN A 152 -17.35 -6.47 -25.33
N THR A 153 -16.21 -6.13 -24.71
CA THR A 153 -15.33 -5.05 -25.18
C THR A 153 -14.50 -5.46 -26.40
N LYS A 154 -14.13 -6.76 -26.51
CA LYS A 154 -13.38 -7.31 -27.65
C LYS A 154 -14.11 -7.13 -28.99
N GLU A 155 -15.45 -7.12 -28.97
CA GLU A 155 -16.29 -6.95 -30.16
C GLU A 155 -16.28 -5.53 -30.74
N LEU A 156 -15.74 -4.54 -29.99
CA LEU A 156 -15.77 -3.13 -30.36
C LEU A 156 -14.54 -2.64 -31.15
N PHE A 157 -13.50 -3.47 -31.37
CA PHE A 157 -12.23 -3.01 -31.97
C PHE A 157 -12.02 -3.45 -33.43
N ARG A 158 -11.54 -2.51 -34.29
CA ARG A 158 -11.17 -2.76 -35.71
C ARG A 158 -9.67 -2.48 -35.94
N PRO A 159 -8.90 -3.39 -36.58
CA PRO A 159 -7.44 -3.32 -36.64
C PRO A 159 -6.95 -2.65 -37.94
N SER A 160 -6.55 -1.38 -37.89
CA SER A 160 -5.91 -0.71 -39.05
C SER A 160 -4.91 0.38 -38.65
N HIS A 161 -3.83 0.04 -37.92
CA HIS A 161 -2.78 1.00 -37.54
C HIS A 161 -1.34 0.50 -37.86
N PRO A 162 -0.43 1.32 -38.42
CA PRO A 162 0.83 0.88 -39.03
C PRO A 162 2.12 0.90 -38.15
N SER A 163 2.07 0.55 -36.86
CA SER A 163 3.25 0.60 -35.97
C SER A 163 3.91 -0.78 -35.76
N GLN A 164 5.24 -0.84 -35.71
CA GLN A 164 6.00 -2.08 -35.40
C GLN A 164 6.20 -2.23 -33.89
N ILE A 165 5.76 -3.36 -33.36
CA ILE A 165 5.48 -3.64 -31.95
C ILE A 165 6.11 -5.00 -31.59
N VAL A 166 6.55 -5.18 -30.35
CA VAL A 166 7.00 -6.49 -29.83
C VAL A 166 5.76 -7.33 -29.47
N ASP A 167 5.74 -8.60 -29.87
CA ASP A 167 4.68 -9.54 -29.53
C ASP A 167 4.58 -9.73 -27.99
N ILE A 168 3.45 -9.28 -27.42
CA ILE A 168 3.10 -9.39 -26.01
C ILE A 168 2.03 -10.45 -25.74
N GLU A 169 1.64 -11.27 -26.70
CA GLU A 169 0.61 -12.31 -26.56
C GLU A 169 0.94 -13.29 -25.41
N ARG A 170 2.24 -13.49 -25.15
CA ARG A 170 2.75 -14.27 -24.01
C ARG A 170 2.47 -13.66 -22.63
N LEU A 171 2.14 -12.37 -22.56
CA LEU A 171 1.79 -11.64 -21.33
C LEU A 171 0.27 -11.48 -21.14
N ALA A 172 -0.53 -11.73 -22.17
CA ALA A 172 -1.99 -11.74 -22.05
C ALA A 172 -2.46 -12.98 -21.29
N LEU A 173 -3.34 -12.78 -20.30
CA LEU A 173 -4.04 -13.87 -19.61
C LEU A 173 -5.24 -14.33 -20.46
N GLU A 174 -5.01 -15.32 -21.34
CA GLU A 174 -6.05 -15.90 -22.19
C GLU A 174 -6.00 -17.45 -22.21
N GLY A 175 -7.12 -18.09 -22.58
CA GLY A 175 -7.24 -19.55 -22.75
C GLY A 175 -6.89 -20.34 -21.49
N ASP A 176 -6.11 -21.41 -21.65
CA ASP A 176 -5.70 -22.29 -20.55
C ASP A 176 -4.89 -21.57 -19.46
N ARG A 177 -4.12 -20.53 -19.83
CA ARG A 177 -3.37 -19.70 -18.86
C ARG A 177 -4.33 -18.95 -17.94
N LEU A 178 -5.42 -18.43 -18.49
CA LEU A 178 -6.46 -17.75 -17.73
C LEU A 178 -7.20 -18.71 -16.80
N ALA A 179 -7.59 -19.88 -17.30
CA ALA A 179 -8.25 -20.91 -16.49
C ALA A 179 -7.36 -21.34 -15.31
N LYS A 180 -6.09 -21.66 -15.58
CA LYS A 180 -5.12 -22.05 -14.55
C LYS A 180 -4.89 -20.94 -13.52
N TRP A 181 -4.76 -19.69 -13.97
CA TRP A 181 -4.59 -18.55 -13.07
C TRP A 181 -5.83 -18.34 -12.19
N ARG A 182 -7.04 -18.39 -12.78
CA ARG A 182 -8.30 -18.26 -12.04
C ARG A 182 -8.40 -19.34 -10.97
N ASP A 183 -8.16 -20.59 -11.33
CA ASP A 183 -8.24 -21.70 -10.38
C ASP A 183 -7.17 -21.57 -9.28
N THR A 184 -6.00 -21.02 -9.60
CA THR A 184 -4.94 -20.71 -8.62
C THR A 184 -5.36 -19.61 -7.65
N VAL A 185 -5.97 -18.52 -8.13
CA VAL A 185 -6.41 -17.39 -7.29
C VAL A 185 -7.62 -17.78 -6.44
N MET A 186 -8.59 -18.47 -7.02
CA MET A 186 -9.78 -18.93 -6.31
C MET A 186 -9.48 -20.02 -5.28
N GLY A 187 -8.47 -20.86 -5.56
CA GLY A 187 -7.97 -21.86 -4.63
C GLY A 187 -6.89 -21.34 -3.66
N ALA A 188 -6.47 -20.08 -3.79
CA ALA A 188 -5.44 -19.53 -2.92
C ALA A 188 -5.97 -19.41 -1.48
N PRO A 189 -5.20 -19.86 -0.48
CA PRO A 189 -5.58 -19.64 0.91
C PRO A 189 -5.65 -18.13 1.21
N SER A 190 -6.49 -17.74 2.17
CA SER A 190 -6.52 -16.34 2.61
C SER A 190 -5.15 -15.91 3.14
N PRO A 191 -4.83 -14.60 3.09
CA PRO A 191 -3.62 -14.05 3.73
C PRO A 191 -3.41 -14.57 5.16
N MET A 192 -4.49 -14.68 5.95
CA MET A 192 -4.41 -15.23 7.31
C MET A 192 -3.93 -16.69 7.35
N ILE A 193 -4.45 -17.56 6.47
CA ILE A 193 -4.01 -18.96 6.40
C ILE A 193 -2.53 -19.04 6.00
N HIS A 194 -2.09 -18.18 5.07
CA HIS A 194 -0.68 -18.12 4.70
C HIS A 194 0.20 -17.67 5.86
N LYS A 195 -0.24 -16.67 6.63
CA LYS A 195 0.44 -16.22 7.85
C LYS A 195 0.64 -17.39 8.85
N PHE A 196 -0.38 -18.24 9.02
CA PHE A 196 -0.30 -19.40 9.91
C PHE A 196 0.60 -20.51 9.37
N ASN A 197 0.52 -20.83 8.08
CA ASN A 197 1.38 -21.83 7.45
C ASN A 197 2.88 -21.48 7.53
N GLU A 198 3.20 -20.19 7.57
CA GLU A 198 4.57 -19.67 7.76
C GLU A 198 4.96 -19.56 9.25
N ASN A 199 4.15 -20.12 10.17
CA ASN A 199 4.32 -20.00 11.62
C ASN A 199 4.54 -18.56 12.09
N LEU A 200 3.80 -17.58 11.52
CA LEU A 200 3.82 -16.17 11.95
C LEU A 200 2.68 -15.89 12.94
N LEU A 201 2.73 -16.57 14.09
CA LEU A 201 1.76 -16.50 15.17
C LEU A 201 2.28 -15.69 16.36
N LEU A 202 1.53 -14.70 16.82
CA LEU A 202 1.88 -13.94 18.02
C LEU A 202 1.54 -14.71 19.31
N SER A 203 0.50 -15.53 19.29
CA SER A 203 -0.01 -16.32 20.44
C SER A 203 0.99 -17.33 21.00
N GLU A 204 1.92 -17.83 20.19
CA GLU A 204 2.97 -18.77 20.60
C GLU A 204 4.21 -18.09 21.20
N THR A 205 4.20 -16.75 21.27
CA THR A 205 5.34 -15.96 21.74
C THR A 205 5.39 -15.89 23.25
N ASP A 206 6.59 -15.92 23.83
CA ASP A 206 6.77 -15.64 25.25
C ASP A 206 6.71 -14.13 25.52
N PHE A 207 5.57 -13.66 26.03
CA PHE A 207 5.36 -12.26 26.39
C PHE A 207 6.23 -11.80 27.58
N SER A 208 6.92 -12.70 28.28
CA SER A 208 7.83 -12.35 29.36
C SER A 208 9.20 -11.85 28.85
N ASN A 209 9.60 -12.26 27.64
CA ASN A 209 10.85 -11.88 27.01
C ASN A 209 10.64 -10.69 26.04
N PRO A 210 11.07 -9.46 26.38
CA PRO A 210 10.77 -8.27 25.60
C PRO A 210 11.43 -8.27 24.21
N ASP A 211 12.64 -8.85 24.07
CA ASP A 211 13.34 -8.87 22.79
C ASP A 211 12.66 -9.84 21.82
N ASN A 212 12.34 -11.05 22.31
CA ASN A 212 11.60 -12.05 21.55
C ASN A 212 10.21 -11.54 21.13
N LEU A 213 9.48 -10.92 22.07
CA LEU A 213 8.17 -10.31 21.80
C LEU A 213 8.27 -9.20 20.75
N THR A 214 9.27 -8.32 20.85
CA THR A 214 9.47 -7.23 19.88
C THR A 214 9.75 -7.77 18.49
N ASP A 215 10.68 -8.72 18.36
CA ASP A 215 11.06 -9.31 17.06
C ASP A 215 9.89 -10.04 16.39
N ARG A 216 9.11 -10.78 17.19
CA ARG A 216 7.96 -11.53 16.72
C ARG A 216 6.79 -10.62 16.33
N LEU A 217 6.47 -9.65 17.18
CA LEU A 217 5.45 -8.65 16.88
C LEU A 217 5.82 -7.84 15.64
N ALA A 218 7.09 -7.46 15.48
CA ALA A 218 7.56 -6.77 14.30
C ALA A 218 7.43 -7.62 13.02
N ALA A 219 7.69 -8.93 13.09
CA ALA A 219 7.48 -9.83 11.95
C ALA A 219 6.00 -9.93 11.56
N VAL A 220 5.11 -10.01 12.55
CA VAL A 220 3.66 -10.04 12.35
C VAL A 220 3.15 -8.72 11.75
N MET A 221 3.62 -7.58 12.27
CA MET A 221 3.28 -6.26 11.74
C MET A 221 3.84 -6.03 10.32
N ASP A 222 5.05 -6.51 10.04
CA ASP A 222 5.66 -6.43 8.70
C ASP A 222 4.84 -7.21 7.66
N TYR A 223 4.22 -8.31 8.06
CA TYR A 223 3.25 -9.03 7.23
C TYR A 223 1.93 -8.28 7.10
N ASP A 224 1.30 -7.93 8.22
CA ASP A 224 -0.06 -7.39 8.27
C ASP A 224 -0.20 -6.02 7.57
N LYS A 225 0.87 -5.22 7.50
CA LYS A 225 0.85 -3.93 6.77
C LYS A 225 0.69 -4.07 5.26
N HIS A 226 0.82 -5.28 4.73
CA HIS A 226 0.62 -5.62 3.32
C HIS A 226 -0.74 -6.27 3.02
N CYS A 227 -1.59 -6.43 4.05
CA CYS A 227 -2.97 -6.89 3.89
C CYS A 227 -3.89 -5.77 3.36
N ASN A 228 -5.07 -6.15 2.87
CA ASN A 228 -6.02 -5.23 2.25
C ASN A 228 -6.52 -4.16 3.23
N LEU A 229 -6.23 -2.89 2.94
CA LEU A 229 -6.74 -1.74 3.69
C LEU A 229 -8.01 -1.18 3.00
N GLN A 230 -9.15 -1.20 3.67
CA GLN A 230 -10.43 -0.76 3.06
C GLN A 230 -10.65 0.76 3.18
N MET A 231 -9.83 1.56 2.50
CA MET A 231 -10.01 3.03 2.47
C MET A 231 -10.99 3.50 1.38
N ILE A 232 -11.67 4.61 1.66
CA ILE A 232 -12.61 5.28 0.75
C ILE A 232 -11.88 6.31 -0.10
N LEU A 233 -11.91 6.12 -1.41
CA LEU A 233 -11.35 6.98 -2.44
C LEU A 233 -12.43 7.96 -2.92
N TYR A 234 -12.14 9.25 -2.91
CA TYR A 234 -13.06 10.29 -3.35
C TYR A 234 -12.60 10.95 -4.65
N ASN A 235 -13.56 11.41 -5.46
CA ASN A 235 -13.30 12.11 -6.72
C ASN A 235 -12.61 13.47 -6.54
N ASP A 236 -12.80 14.12 -5.39
CA ASP A 236 -12.18 15.40 -5.06
C ASP A 236 -10.66 15.30 -4.80
N GLY A 237 -10.07 14.12 -4.97
CA GLY A 237 -8.64 13.89 -4.82
C GLY A 237 -8.17 13.76 -3.37
N ARG A 238 -9.08 13.57 -2.39
CA ARG A 238 -8.72 13.31 -0.98
C ARG A 238 -7.72 12.17 -0.80
N GLU A 239 -7.72 11.16 -1.68
CA GLU A 239 -6.73 10.07 -1.67
C GLU A 239 -5.28 10.59 -1.77
N GLU A 240 -5.02 11.59 -2.62
CA GLU A 240 -3.65 12.11 -2.80
C GLU A 240 -3.08 12.70 -1.52
N ILE A 241 -3.96 13.27 -0.69
CA ILE A 241 -3.56 13.95 0.52
C ILE A 241 -2.99 12.94 1.52
N ARG A 242 -3.59 11.75 1.69
CA ARG A 242 -3.12 10.72 2.65
C ARG A 242 -2.00 9.82 2.11
N ARG A 243 -1.76 9.83 0.79
CA ARG A 243 -0.77 8.95 0.13
C ARG A 243 0.63 9.03 0.79
N PRO A 244 1.21 10.21 1.09
CA PRO A 244 2.50 10.29 1.77
C PRO A 244 2.54 9.59 3.14
N GLY A 245 1.58 9.87 4.03
CA GLY A 245 1.51 9.26 5.36
C GLY A 245 1.35 7.75 5.28
N ARG A 246 0.49 7.26 4.36
CA ARG A 246 0.29 5.83 4.15
C ARG A 246 1.58 5.13 3.72
N LYS A 247 2.40 5.76 2.89
CA LYS A 247 3.69 5.21 2.44
C LYS A 247 4.70 5.08 3.56
N ILE A 248 4.77 6.06 4.48
CA ILE A 248 5.69 5.98 5.63
C ILE A 248 5.47 4.67 6.39
N ILE A 249 4.20 4.29 6.57
CA ILE A 249 3.84 3.03 7.25
C ILE A 249 4.02 1.82 6.33
N GLY A 250 3.43 1.82 5.14
CA GLY A 250 3.43 0.67 4.24
C GLY A 250 4.82 0.25 3.75
N GLU A 251 5.74 1.22 3.59
CA GLU A 251 7.12 0.99 3.15
C GLU A 251 8.10 0.82 4.31
N MET A 252 7.64 0.93 5.55
CA MET A 252 8.47 0.71 6.75
C MET A 252 9.11 -0.68 6.68
N LYS A 253 10.42 -0.74 6.92
CA LYS A 253 11.19 -2.00 6.93
C LYS A 253 11.10 -2.65 8.31
N LYS A 254 11.19 -3.97 8.36
CA LYS A 254 11.18 -4.75 9.61
C LYS A 254 12.15 -4.21 10.67
N ASP A 255 13.39 -3.87 10.31
CA ASP A 255 14.35 -3.33 11.29
C ASP A 255 13.92 -1.97 11.88
N ALA A 256 13.25 -1.15 11.07
CA ALA A 256 12.67 0.11 11.52
C ALA A 256 11.44 -0.13 12.41
N ILE A 257 10.61 -1.14 12.08
CA ILE A 257 9.50 -1.59 12.93
C ILE A 257 10.03 -2.02 14.30
N ILE A 258 11.06 -2.88 14.35
CA ILE A 258 11.70 -3.33 15.60
C ILE A 258 12.17 -2.13 16.42
N SER A 259 12.97 -1.25 15.82
CA SER A 259 13.56 -0.09 16.50
C SER A 259 12.50 0.84 17.09
N ARG A 260 11.41 1.09 16.35
CA ARG A 260 10.32 1.96 16.79
C ARG A 260 9.39 1.29 17.79
N LEU A 261 9.29 -0.03 17.78
CA LEU A 261 8.42 -0.81 18.66
C LEU A 261 9.02 -1.01 20.07
N GLN A 262 10.35 -1.06 20.17
CA GLN A 262 11.07 -1.27 21.45
C GLN A 262 10.55 -0.42 22.63
N PRO A 263 10.29 0.90 22.49
CA PRO A 263 9.79 1.73 23.60
C PRO A 263 8.35 1.41 24.04
N TRP A 264 7.63 0.60 23.28
CA TRP A 264 6.22 0.26 23.49
C TRP A 264 6.01 -1.17 23.96
N THR A 265 6.97 -2.09 23.71
CA THR A 265 6.83 -3.51 24.07
C THR A 265 6.59 -3.72 25.57
N SER A 266 7.15 -2.88 26.43
CA SER A 266 6.90 -2.93 27.87
C SER A 266 5.44 -2.69 28.25
N GLU A 267 4.71 -1.87 27.48
CA GLU A 267 3.30 -1.53 27.71
C GLU A 267 2.37 -2.73 27.47
N LEU A 268 2.80 -3.68 26.63
CA LEU A 268 2.08 -4.94 26.38
C LEU A 268 2.15 -5.89 27.57
N ARG A 269 3.14 -5.72 28.45
CA ARG A 269 3.37 -6.57 29.63
C ARG A 269 2.60 -6.13 30.86
N SER A 270 1.95 -4.96 30.82
CA SER A 270 1.27 -4.35 31.96
C SER A 270 -0.01 -5.06 32.43
N GLY A 271 -0.42 -6.15 31.76
CA GLY A 271 -1.55 -6.99 32.15
C GLY A 271 -1.92 -8.02 31.08
N SER A 272 -2.66 -9.06 31.47
CA SER A 272 -3.22 -10.03 30.52
C SER A 272 -4.18 -9.34 29.55
N PHE A 273 -4.16 -9.75 28.27
CA PHE A 273 -5.15 -9.29 27.31
C PHE A 273 -6.55 -9.77 27.68
N SER A 274 -7.53 -8.88 27.52
CA SER A 274 -8.94 -9.16 27.81
C SER A 274 -9.85 -8.53 26.76
N ALA A 275 -11.16 -8.79 26.87
CA ALA A 275 -12.15 -8.15 26.00
C ALA A 275 -12.11 -6.61 26.09
N HIS A 276 -11.60 -6.01 27.16
CA HIS A 276 -11.45 -4.56 27.28
C HIS A 276 -10.38 -3.97 26.34
N ASP A 277 -9.44 -4.79 25.87
CA ASP A 277 -8.43 -4.35 24.90
C ASP A 277 -9.02 -4.28 23.48
N LEU A 278 -10.17 -4.90 23.23
CA LEU A 278 -10.91 -4.80 21.97
C LEU A 278 -11.82 -3.58 22.02
N VAL A 279 -11.28 -2.43 21.60
CA VAL A 279 -11.96 -1.15 21.71
C VAL A 279 -13.05 -1.03 20.65
N GLU A 280 -14.22 -0.52 21.04
CA GLU A 280 -15.31 -0.29 20.10
C GLU A 280 -14.87 0.64 18.94
N PRO A 281 -15.21 0.33 17.68
CA PRO A 281 -14.76 1.11 16.53
C PRO A 281 -15.12 2.59 16.60
N LYS A 282 -16.25 2.94 17.24
CA LYS A 282 -16.67 4.33 17.45
C LYS A 282 -15.75 5.07 18.42
N ILE A 283 -15.23 4.40 19.44
CA ILE A 283 -14.27 4.98 20.38
C ILE A 283 -12.93 5.18 19.68
N LEU A 284 -12.48 4.17 18.92
CA LEU A 284 -11.27 4.29 18.08
C LEU A 284 -11.37 5.49 17.14
N ARG A 285 -12.53 5.71 16.48
CA ARG A 285 -12.78 6.90 15.65
C ARG A 285 -12.55 8.20 16.41
N VAL A 286 -13.13 8.36 17.60
CA VAL A 286 -12.93 9.58 18.40
C VAL A 286 -11.45 9.81 18.73
N MET A 287 -10.71 8.75 19.04
CA MET A 287 -9.26 8.83 19.28
C MET A 287 -8.51 9.23 18.01
N CYS A 288 -8.93 8.74 16.84
CA CYS A 288 -8.36 9.14 15.55
C CYS A 288 -8.53 10.64 15.30
N ASP A 289 -9.69 11.19 15.61
CA ASP A 289 -9.98 12.62 15.42
C ASP A 289 -9.08 13.49 16.31
N ALA A 290 -8.80 13.04 17.54
CA ALA A 290 -7.86 13.71 18.45
C ALA A 290 -6.42 13.68 17.90
N ILE A 291 -5.92 12.52 17.47
CA ILE A 291 -4.57 12.40 16.87
C ILE A 291 -4.48 13.17 15.54
N ALA A 292 -5.54 13.17 14.72
CA ALA A 292 -5.59 13.94 13.49
C ALA A 292 -5.48 15.44 13.73
N ALA A 293 -6.08 15.95 14.81
CA ALA A 293 -5.94 17.34 15.23
C ALA A 293 -4.50 17.66 15.66
N LEU A 294 -3.80 16.74 16.34
CA LEU A 294 -2.38 16.92 16.69
C LEU A 294 -1.50 17.02 15.44
N ALA A 295 -1.68 16.11 14.48
CA ALA A 295 -0.95 16.17 13.21
C ALA A 295 -1.21 17.48 12.48
N LYS A 296 -2.45 17.96 12.48
CA LYS A 296 -2.78 19.27 11.90
C LYS A 296 -2.06 20.42 12.61
N ASN A 297 -1.97 20.38 13.95
CA ASN A 297 -1.24 21.39 14.72
C ASN A 297 0.27 21.34 14.43
N LEU A 298 0.86 20.14 14.31
CA LEU A 298 2.26 19.97 13.88
C LEU A 298 2.51 20.52 12.48
N ALA A 299 1.56 20.36 11.56
CA ALA A 299 1.64 20.95 10.23
C ALA A 299 1.56 22.49 10.25
N GLN A 300 0.96 23.06 11.29
CA GLN A 300 0.76 24.51 11.45
C GLN A 300 1.79 25.17 12.37
N GLY A 301 2.63 24.38 13.04
CA GLY A 301 3.61 24.88 14.00
C GLY A 301 4.59 25.88 13.39
N ASP A 302 4.94 26.90 14.17
CA ASP A 302 5.90 27.94 13.77
C ASP A 302 7.25 27.29 13.45
N GLY A 303 7.80 27.62 12.28
CA GLY A 303 9.11 27.19 11.76
C GLY A 303 10.30 27.70 12.58
N SER A 304 10.26 27.45 13.89
CA SER A 304 11.20 27.89 14.92
C SER A 304 12.43 26.99 15.04
N GLU A 305 12.59 25.98 14.17
CA GLU A 305 13.89 25.39 13.95
C GLU A 305 14.69 26.30 13.00
N GLU A 306 15.51 27.18 13.58
CA GLU A 306 16.37 28.18 12.92
C GLU A 306 17.32 27.62 11.84
N ASN A 307 17.34 26.30 11.60
CA ASN A 307 18.25 25.61 10.69
C ASN A 307 17.56 24.76 9.60
N MET A 308 16.24 24.79 9.44
CA MET A 308 15.57 24.05 8.36
C MET A 308 15.40 24.87 7.07
N THR A 309 15.73 24.26 5.93
CA THR A 309 15.48 24.87 4.61
C THR A 309 13.97 24.93 4.32
N LEU A 310 13.54 25.96 3.58
CA LEU A 310 12.13 26.17 3.21
C LEU A 310 11.49 24.93 2.55
N GLU A 311 12.23 24.23 1.69
CA GLU A 311 11.77 23.00 1.04
C GLU A 311 11.51 21.87 2.04
N ARG A 312 12.35 21.74 3.07
CA ARG A 312 12.21 20.72 4.11
C ARG A 312 11.01 21.02 5.02
N VAL A 313 10.80 22.29 5.36
CA VAL A 313 9.61 22.75 6.11
C VAL A 313 8.33 22.43 5.33
N VAL A 314 8.26 22.81 4.05
CA VAL A 314 7.10 22.53 3.20
C VAL A 314 6.87 21.02 3.04
N GLY A 315 7.94 20.22 2.93
CA GLY A 315 7.86 18.76 2.89
C GLY A 315 7.26 18.17 4.16
N GLN A 316 7.73 18.62 5.33
CA GLN A 316 7.27 18.14 6.63
C GLN A 316 5.81 18.53 6.91
N GLN A 317 5.42 19.77 6.59
CA GLN A 317 4.02 20.20 6.69
C GLN A 317 3.08 19.34 5.84
N LYS A 318 3.50 18.99 4.62
CA LYS A 318 2.73 18.08 3.75
C LYS A 318 2.60 16.68 4.35
N ILE A 319 3.65 16.16 4.99
CA ILE A 319 3.60 14.86 5.67
C ILE A 319 2.60 14.89 6.83
N PHE A 320 2.62 15.92 7.68
CA PHE A 320 1.68 16.00 8.80
C PHE A 320 0.23 16.27 8.37
N MET A 321 0.00 17.09 7.33
CA MET A 321 -1.33 17.19 6.73
C MET A 321 -1.81 15.86 6.15
N SER A 322 -0.89 15.09 5.58
CA SER A 322 -1.15 13.75 5.07
C SER A 322 -1.51 12.77 6.18
N LEU A 323 -0.76 12.75 7.28
CA LEU A 323 -1.03 11.92 8.46
C LEU A 323 -2.33 12.32 9.16
N SER A 324 -2.63 13.62 9.25
CA SER A 324 -3.92 14.12 9.75
C SER A 324 -5.09 13.57 8.93
N ARG A 325 -4.99 13.65 7.59
CA ARG A 325 -6.01 13.08 6.70
C ARG A 325 -6.09 11.56 6.83
N LEU A 326 -4.94 10.88 6.83
CA LEU A 326 -4.89 9.43 6.99
C LEU A 326 -5.57 8.98 8.29
N MET A 327 -5.34 9.64 9.42
CA MET A 327 -6.00 9.32 10.68
C MET A 327 -7.52 9.49 10.61
N MET A 328 -8.01 10.56 9.98
CA MET A 328 -9.45 10.70 9.72
C MET A 328 -9.96 9.55 8.84
N ASP A 329 -9.26 9.17 7.78
CA ASP A 329 -9.76 8.15 6.89
C ASP A 329 -9.69 6.74 7.52
N LEU A 330 -8.67 6.46 8.35
CA LEU A 330 -8.56 5.23 9.14
C LEU A 330 -9.66 5.12 10.20
N GLY A 331 -10.02 6.24 10.84
CA GLY A 331 -11.14 6.29 11.78
C GLY A 331 -12.49 5.99 11.11
N GLU A 332 -12.67 6.36 9.85
CA GLU A 332 -13.86 5.97 9.08
C GLU A 332 -13.79 4.51 8.64
N ALA A 333 -12.61 4.08 8.18
CA ALA A 333 -12.37 2.72 7.73
C ALA A 333 -12.62 1.70 8.85
N ILE A 334 -12.17 1.96 10.08
CA ILE A 334 -12.31 1.01 11.21
C ILE A 334 -13.79 0.79 11.58
N VAL A 335 -14.63 1.81 11.43
CA VAL A 335 -16.09 1.71 11.66
C VAL A 335 -16.79 0.94 10.54
N ARG A 336 -16.25 0.98 9.32
CA ARG A 336 -16.85 0.39 8.11
C ARG A 336 -16.25 -0.97 7.74
N CYS A 337 -15.24 -1.45 8.46
CA CYS A 337 -14.59 -2.73 8.22
C CYS A 337 -15.61 -3.87 8.24
N LYS A 338 -15.73 -4.60 7.11
CA LYS A 338 -16.60 -5.78 7.00
C LYS A 338 -15.87 -7.11 7.16
N GLY A 339 -14.53 -7.08 7.15
CA GLY A 339 -13.70 -8.28 7.18
C GLY A 339 -12.58 -8.14 8.20
N ILE A 340 -12.21 -9.27 8.79
CA ILE A 340 -11.23 -9.32 9.88
C ILE A 340 -9.84 -8.87 9.43
N GLU A 341 -9.42 -9.21 8.22
CA GLU A 341 -8.14 -8.80 7.63
C GLU A 341 -8.04 -7.27 7.49
N ALA A 342 -9.13 -6.65 7.02
CA ALA A 342 -9.21 -5.20 6.90
C ALA A 342 -9.19 -4.53 8.28
N PHE A 343 -9.82 -5.15 9.29
CA PHE A 343 -9.82 -4.64 10.66
C PHE A 343 -8.43 -4.73 11.30
N VAL A 344 -7.70 -5.84 11.10
CA VAL A 344 -6.32 -6.03 11.55
C VAL A 344 -5.40 -4.99 10.89
N ALA A 345 -5.45 -4.86 9.56
CA ALA A 345 -4.65 -3.89 8.83
C ALA A 345 -4.97 -2.45 9.25
N THR A 346 -6.25 -2.10 9.39
CA THR A 346 -6.65 -0.75 9.82
C THR A 346 -6.17 -0.48 11.24
N SER A 347 -6.31 -1.42 12.18
CA SER A 347 -5.83 -1.29 13.56
C SER A 347 -4.31 -1.11 13.62
N LEU A 348 -3.56 -1.82 12.77
CA LEU A 348 -2.11 -1.65 12.64
C LEU A 348 -1.74 -0.25 12.16
N PHE A 349 -2.42 0.23 11.10
CA PHE A 349 -2.19 1.56 10.55
C PHE A 349 -2.59 2.67 11.53
N LEU A 350 -3.59 2.45 12.39
CA LEU A 350 -3.95 3.38 13.47
C LEU A 350 -2.79 3.56 14.45
N PHE A 351 -2.19 2.46 14.92
CA PHE A 351 -1.04 2.52 15.81
C PHE A 351 0.14 3.23 15.14
N TRP A 352 0.57 2.78 13.96
CA TRP A 352 1.78 3.32 13.32
C TRP A 352 1.64 4.77 12.87
N SER A 353 0.47 5.16 12.37
CA SER A 353 0.23 6.56 11.99
C SER A 353 0.24 7.45 13.23
N SER A 354 -0.32 6.97 14.35
CA SER A 354 -0.28 7.70 15.63
C SER A 354 1.14 7.79 16.20
N GLU A 355 1.93 6.72 16.09
CA GLU A 355 3.32 6.67 16.55
C GLU A 355 4.22 7.60 15.73
N GLU A 356 4.03 7.67 14.40
CA GLU A 356 4.71 8.65 13.54
C GLU A 356 4.39 10.11 13.93
N ILE A 357 3.15 10.40 14.30
CA ILE A 357 2.77 11.74 14.79
C ILE A 357 3.41 11.99 16.15
N TYR A 358 3.33 11.00 17.05
CA TYR A 358 3.82 11.07 18.42
C TYR A 358 5.33 11.32 18.50
N SER A 359 6.13 10.69 17.65
CA SER A 359 7.58 10.84 17.66
C SER A 359 8.06 12.26 17.37
N HIS A 360 7.18 13.11 16.82
CA HIS A 360 7.44 14.51 16.51
C HIS A 360 6.80 15.50 17.49
N LEU A 361 6.08 15.00 18.50
CA LEU A 361 5.53 15.84 19.57
C LEU A 361 6.61 16.25 20.56
N ARG A 362 6.37 17.38 21.25
CA ARG A 362 7.17 17.78 22.42
C ARG A 362 6.89 16.82 23.58
N GLU A 363 7.84 16.71 24.50
CA GLU A 363 7.76 15.77 25.64
C GLU A 363 6.48 15.92 26.48
N SER A 364 6.01 17.15 26.72
CA SER A 364 4.75 17.41 27.43
C SER A 364 3.53 16.83 26.72
N ASP A 365 3.51 16.95 25.39
CA ASP A 365 2.42 16.45 24.54
C ASP A 365 2.54 14.91 24.39
N GLN A 366 3.76 14.38 24.33
CA GLN A 366 4.03 12.94 24.36
C GLN A 366 3.49 12.28 25.64
N LEU A 367 3.68 12.89 26.81
CA LEU A 367 3.13 12.35 28.07
C LEU A 367 1.59 12.29 28.05
N ALA A 368 0.93 13.31 27.48
CA ALA A 368 -0.52 13.38 27.43
C ALA A 368 -1.15 12.32 26.50
N PHE A 369 -0.47 11.98 25.39
CA PHE A 369 -1.02 11.08 24.36
C PHE A 369 -0.47 9.66 24.39
N ARG A 370 0.53 9.37 25.23
CA ARG A 370 1.12 8.02 25.34
C ARG A 370 0.07 6.93 25.57
N SER A 371 -0.89 7.16 26.47
CA SER A 371 -1.96 6.20 26.79
C SER A 371 -2.84 5.86 25.58
N MET A 372 -3.10 6.83 24.71
CA MET A 372 -3.88 6.64 23.49
C MET A 372 -3.17 5.70 22.50
N LEU A 373 -1.85 5.84 22.36
CA LEU A 373 -1.04 4.94 21.53
C LEU A 373 -0.97 3.53 22.10
N VAL A 374 -0.85 3.40 23.42
CA VAL A 374 -0.92 2.09 24.10
C VAL A 374 -2.26 1.41 23.82
N VAL A 375 -3.36 2.15 23.85
CA VAL A 375 -4.68 1.59 23.50
C VAL A 375 -4.74 1.12 22.04
N PHE A 376 -4.23 1.90 21.07
CA PHE A 376 -4.17 1.44 19.68
C PHE A 376 -3.33 0.18 19.51
N LEU A 377 -2.16 0.14 20.15
CA LEU A 377 -1.26 -1.01 20.09
C LEU A 377 -1.90 -2.25 20.72
N ARG A 378 -2.48 -2.10 21.92
CA ARG A 378 -3.15 -3.21 22.63
C ARG A 378 -4.37 -3.69 21.86
N ASN A 379 -5.14 -2.81 21.24
CA ASN A 379 -6.25 -3.17 20.36
C ASN A 379 -5.80 -3.99 19.16
N TYR A 380 -4.71 -3.59 18.50
CA TYR A 380 -4.13 -4.38 17.40
C TYR A 380 -3.69 -5.77 17.89
N VAL A 381 -2.92 -5.84 18.98
CA VAL A 381 -2.43 -7.12 19.53
C VAL A 381 -3.59 -8.02 19.97
N ALA A 382 -4.58 -7.49 20.69
CA ALA A 382 -5.76 -8.24 21.12
C ALA A 382 -6.55 -8.77 19.94
N THR A 383 -6.70 -7.97 18.88
CA THR A 383 -7.34 -8.41 17.63
C THR A 383 -6.57 -9.57 17.03
N VAL A 384 -5.25 -9.46 16.86
CA VAL A 384 -4.41 -10.53 16.30
C VAL A 384 -4.56 -11.82 17.12
N LEU A 385 -4.46 -11.75 18.45
CA LEU A 385 -4.60 -12.91 19.33
C LEU A 385 -5.99 -13.56 19.24
N LEU A 386 -7.06 -12.75 19.15
CA LEU A 386 -8.43 -13.26 18.98
C LEU A 386 -8.61 -13.98 17.64
N VAL A 387 -8.00 -13.44 16.59
CA VAL A 387 -8.05 -14.07 15.26
C VAL A 387 -7.32 -15.40 15.30
N GLU A 388 -6.09 -15.42 15.81
CA GLU A 388 -5.29 -16.64 15.94
C GLU A 388 -6.00 -17.74 16.74
N SER A 389 -6.68 -17.38 17.84
CA SER A 389 -7.43 -18.36 18.64
C SER A 389 -8.64 -18.95 17.90
N SER A 390 -9.25 -18.20 16.99
CA SER A 390 -10.39 -18.65 16.17
C SER A 390 -9.98 -19.63 15.06
N PHE A 391 -8.68 -19.72 14.73
CA PHE A 391 -8.14 -20.67 13.75
C PHE A 391 -7.46 -21.89 14.38
N ALA A 392 -7.19 -21.84 15.69
CA ALA A 392 -6.65 -22.97 16.45
C ALA A 392 -7.73 -23.96 16.94
N SER A 393 -9.01 -23.60 16.82
CA SER A 393 -10.19 -24.43 17.07
C SER A 393 -10.72 -25.04 15.79
#